data_AF-A0A929RNS9-F1
#
_entry.id   AF-A0A929RNS9-F1
#
_cell.length_a   1.000
_cell.length_b   1.000
_cell.length_c   1.000
_cell.angle_alpha   90.00
_cell.angle_beta   90.00
_cell.angle_gamma   90.00
#
_symmetry.space_group_name_H-M   'P 1'
#
loop_
_entity.id
_entity.type
_entity.pdbx_description
1 polymer ?
#
loop_
_entity_poly.entity_id
_entity_poly.type
_entity_poly.pdbx_seq_one_letter_code
_entity_poly.pdbx_strand_id
1 'polypeptide(L)'
;YATNWCNQITADNASSISSRYADYSSADQMKSAAIDSRCPKRVEVAQVVSTFSASDDFKISDKSCTMNADGKSVSCAAEVTVTDSDLVAKLPDFSSVDVTLKMTYSDSGLSFMPPKHTENNVAIVKVDSDGKGTAVFQAPYDSSWGDYYSFAVTSFFPNE
;
A
#
# COMPACT_ATOMS: atom_id res chain seq x y z
N TYR A 1 11.41 -20.03 -17.78
CA TYR A 1 11.19 -20.00 -16.33
C TYR A 1 11.42 -18.61 -15.76
N ALA A 2 12.67 -18.11 -15.68
CA ALA A 2 12.99 -16.83 -15.06
C ALA A 2 12.15 -15.63 -15.58
N THR A 3 12.07 -15.43 -16.90
CA THR A 3 11.23 -14.36 -17.48
C THR A 3 9.77 -14.42 -17.03
N ASN A 4 9.20 -15.63 -16.95
CA ASN A 4 7.81 -15.80 -16.52
C ASN A 4 7.64 -15.45 -15.03
N TRP A 5 8.62 -15.79 -14.20
CA TRP A 5 8.61 -15.42 -12.78
C TRP A 5 8.70 -13.90 -12.63
N CYS A 6 9.65 -13.24 -13.31
CA CYS A 6 9.84 -11.79 -13.26
C CYS A 6 8.58 -11.03 -13.66
N ASN A 7 7.92 -11.45 -14.75
CA ASN A 7 6.72 -10.79 -15.27
C ASN A 7 5.51 -10.91 -14.33
N GLN A 8 5.54 -11.82 -13.36
CA GLN A 8 4.45 -12.01 -12.42
C GLN A 8 4.59 -11.15 -11.15
N ILE A 9 5.77 -10.56 -10.90
CA ILE A 9 5.98 -9.62 -9.79
C ILE A 9 5.51 -8.23 -10.22
N THR A 10 4.22 -7.97 -10.05
CA THR A 10 3.54 -6.73 -10.46
C THR A 10 2.51 -6.33 -9.41
N ALA A 11 2.16 -5.03 -9.35
CA ALA A 11 1.18 -4.52 -8.40
C ALA A 11 -0.17 -5.24 -8.52
N ASP A 12 -0.64 -5.51 -9.75
CA ASP A 12 -1.88 -6.23 -10.01
C ASP A 12 -1.89 -7.66 -9.47
N ASN A 13 -0.70 -8.26 -9.32
CA ASN A 13 -0.53 -9.61 -8.83
C ASN A 13 0.00 -9.65 -7.38
N ALA A 14 -0.05 -8.53 -6.64
CA ALA A 14 0.53 -8.38 -5.31
C ALA A 14 0.10 -9.49 -4.33
N SER A 15 -1.17 -9.91 -4.38
CA SER A 15 -1.71 -10.99 -3.55
C SER A 15 -1.06 -12.35 -3.76
N SER A 16 -0.44 -12.58 -4.93
CA SER A 16 0.27 -13.81 -5.28
C SER A 16 1.78 -13.73 -5.06
N ILE A 17 2.31 -12.56 -4.67
CA ILE A 17 3.76 -12.37 -4.58
C ILE A 17 4.36 -13.19 -3.45
N SER A 18 3.70 -13.29 -2.30
CA SER A 18 4.23 -14.04 -1.16
C SER A 18 4.42 -15.52 -1.47
N SER A 19 3.47 -16.15 -2.18
CA SER A 19 3.63 -17.55 -2.62
C SER A 19 4.74 -17.70 -3.66
N ARG A 20 4.86 -16.75 -4.59
CA ARG A 20 5.93 -16.76 -5.61
C ARG A 20 7.32 -16.57 -5.03
N TYR A 21 7.43 -15.76 -4.00
CA TYR A 21 8.67 -15.58 -3.27
C TYR A 21 9.06 -16.86 -2.52
N ALA A 22 8.09 -17.56 -1.92
CA ALA A 22 8.32 -18.88 -1.33
C ALA A 22 8.76 -19.93 -2.37
N ASP A 23 8.12 -19.96 -3.55
CA ASP A 23 8.52 -20.82 -4.67
C ASP A 23 9.94 -20.51 -5.16
N TYR A 24 10.30 -19.23 -5.24
CA TYR A 24 11.66 -18.78 -5.57
C TYR A 24 12.67 -19.21 -4.49
N SER A 25 12.35 -18.98 -3.21
CA SER A 25 13.24 -19.26 -2.08
C SER A 25 13.49 -20.76 -1.88
N SER A 26 12.54 -21.60 -2.28
CA SER A 26 12.65 -23.07 -2.24
C SER A 26 13.14 -23.68 -3.56
N ALA A 27 13.38 -22.87 -4.59
CA ALA A 27 13.85 -23.36 -5.88
C ALA A 27 15.30 -23.87 -5.80
N ASP A 28 15.66 -24.77 -6.72
CA ASP A 28 17.05 -25.17 -6.90
C ASP A 28 17.93 -23.98 -7.34
N GLN A 29 19.22 -24.06 -6.99
CA GLN A 29 20.19 -22.97 -7.20
C GLN A 29 20.27 -22.49 -8.66
N MET A 30 20.05 -23.37 -9.63
CA MET A 30 20.09 -23.00 -11.05
C MET A 30 18.91 -22.09 -11.41
N LYS A 31 17.73 -22.36 -10.86
CA LYS A 31 16.52 -21.56 -11.08
C LYS A 31 16.56 -20.21 -10.36
N SER A 32 16.99 -20.16 -9.10
CA SER A 32 17.12 -18.90 -8.37
C SER A 32 18.17 -18.01 -9.01
N ALA A 33 19.36 -18.54 -9.33
CA ALA A 33 20.41 -17.77 -10.01
C ALA A 33 19.97 -17.22 -11.37
N ALA A 34 19.16 -17.99 -12.12
CA ALA A 34 18.60 -17.51 -13.39
C ALA A 34 17.59 -16.36 -13.21
N ILE A 35 16.87 -16.33 -12.09
CA ILE A 35 15.97 -15.21 -11.73
C ILE A 35 16.78 -14.01 -11.26
N ASP A 36 17.74 -14.20 -10.37
CA ASP A 36 18.60 -13.13 -9.81
C ASP A 36 19.37 -12.41 -10.91
N SER A 37 19.91 -13.15 -11.88
CA SER A 37 20.59 -12.56 -13.03
C SER A 37 19.66 -11.80 -13.97
N ARG A 38 18.35 -12.08 -13.94
CA ARG A 38 17.37 -11.58 -14.91
C ARG A 38 16.60 -10.37 -14.40
N CYS A 39 16.18 -10.39 -13.14
CA CYS A 39 15.34 -9.37 -12.54
C CYS A 39 15.61 -9.22 -11.04
N PRO A 40 16.84 -8.82 -10.64
CA PRO A 40 17.21 -8.73 -9.23
C PRO A 40 16.28 -7.79 -8.44
N LYS A 41 15.90 -6.64 -9.02
CA LYS A 41 14.93 -5.72 -8.41
C LYS A 41 13.55 -6.35 -8.16
N ARG A 42 13.06 -7.22 -9.04
CA ARG A 42 11.79 -7.94 -8.83
C ARG A 42 11.89 -8.94 -7.68
N VAL A 43 13.07 -9.51 -7.44
CA VAL A 43 13.31 -10.36 -6.26
C VAL A 43 13.23 -9.53 -4.98
N GLU A 44 13.84 -8.35 -4.95
CA GLU A 44 13.78 -7.43 -3.82
C GLU A 44 12.33 -6.98 -3.55
N VAL A 45 11.60 -6.57 -4.59
CA VAL A 45 10.15 -6.26 -4.49
C VAL A 45 9.39 -7.45 -3.90
N ALA A 46 9.63 -8.66 -4.41
CA ALA A 46 8.94 -9.85 -3.94
C ALA A 46 9.24 -10.17 -2.47
N GLN A 47 10.50 -10.02 -2.05
CA GLN A 47 10.91 -10.17 -0.66
C GLN A 47 10.17 -9.17 0.23
N VAL A 48 10.19 -7.88 -0.13
CA VAL A 48 9.56 -6.81 0.67
C VAL A 48 8.06 -7.05 0.81
N VAL A 49 7.34 -7.28 -0.30
CA VAL A 49 5.89 -7.54 -0.28
C VAL A 49 5.54 -8.82 0.49
N SER A 50 6.43 -9.82 0.50
CA SER A 50 6.21 -11.05 1.27
C SER A 50 6.52 -10.94 2.77
N THR A 51 7.32 -9.94 3.17
CA THR A 51 7.82 -9.79 4.55
C THR A 51 6.97 -8.80 5.35
N PHE A 52 6.60 -7.69 4.71
CA PHE A 52 5.94 -6.57 5.37
C PHE A 52 4.43 -6.54 5.10
N SER A 53 3.69 -6.01 6.06
CA SER A 53 2.25 -5.87 6.11
C SER A 53 1.84 -4.42 5.89
N ALA A 54 0.91 -4.23 4.96
CA ALA A 54 0.36 -2.91 4.65
C ALA A 54 -0.31 -2.26 5.89
N SER A 55 -0.91 -3.05 6.78
CA SER A 55 -1.63 -2.55 7.95
C SER A 55 -0.76 -2.29 9.17
N ASP A 56 0.41 -2.96 9.26
CA ASP A 56 1.25 -2.93 10.45
C ASP A 56 2.49 -2.06 10.25
N ASP A 57 3.05 -2.04 9.04
CA ASP A 57 4.33 -1.35 8.75
C ASP A 57 4.13 0.06 8.18
N PHE A 58 2.89 0.41 7.83
CA PHE A 58 2.52 1.74 7.36
C PHE A 58 1.47 2.35 8.27
N LYS A 59 1.71 3.59 8.71
CA LYS A 59 0.81 4.34 9.56
C LYS A 59 0.40 5.64 8.90
N ILE A 60 -0.86 6.01 9.09
CA ILE A 60 -1.35 7.34 8.72
C ILE A 60 -1.03 8.28 9.88
N SER A 61 -0.03 9.14 9.68
CA SER A 61 0.51 10.06 10.69
C SER A 61 -0.37 11.30 10.84
N ASP A 62 -0.87 11.81 9.71
CA ASP A 62 -1.80 12.94 9.65
C ASP A 62 -2.92 12.68 8.64
N LYS A 63 -4.10 13.21 8.94
CA LYS A 63 -5.27 13.13 8.06
C LYS A 63 -6.22 14.29 8.29
N SER A 64 -6.74 14.83 7.19
CA SER A 64 -7.82 15.82 7.22
C SER A 64 -8.75 15.65 6.02
N CYS A 65 -10.02 15.95 6.21
CA CYS A 65 -11.02 16.04 5.15
C CYS A 65 -11.90 17.26 5.38
N THR A 66 -12.22 17.95 4.29
CA THR A 66 -13.12 19.11 4.30
C THR A 66 -14.23 18.90 3.27
N MET A 67 -15.48 19.19 3.66
CA MET A 67 -16.63 19.13 2.77
C MET A 67 -16.48 20.12 1.62
N ASN A 68 -16.68 19.66 0.39
CA ASN A 68 -16.71 20.54 -0.76
C ASN A 68 -18.06 21.29 -0.85
N ALA A 69 -18.08 22.39 -1.61
CA ALA A 69 -19.27 23.23 -1.74
C ALA A 69 -20.50 22.51 -2.36
N ASP A 70 -20.29 21.37 -3.01
CA ASP A 70 -21.36 20.55 -3.60
C ASP A 70 -22.15 19.73 -2.55
N GLY A 71 -21.61 19.60 -1.32
CA GLY A 71 -22.17 18.77 -0.25
C GLY A 71 -22.18 17.27 -0.54
N LYS A 72 -21.46 16.82 -1.59
CA LYS A 72 -21.46 15.44 -2.10
C LYS A 72 -20.06 14.85 -2.25
N SER A 73 -19.04 15.66 -2.01
CA SER A 73 -17.66 15.23 -2.03
C SER A 73 -16.87 15.88 -0.91
N VAL A 74 -15.79 15.23 -0.51
CA VAL A 74 -14.83 15.75 0.47
C VAL A 74 -13.47 15.85 -0.19
N SER A 75 -12.75 16.93 0.09
CA SER A 75 -11.33 17.07 -0.25
C SER A 75 -10.51 16.66 0.96
N CYS A 76 -9.65 15.66 0.79
CA CYS A 76 -8.89 15.04 1.85
C CYS A 76 -7.39 15.12 1.61
N ALA A 77 -6.63 15.17 2.70
CA ALA A 77 -5.19 15.00 2.72
C ALA A 77 -4.83 13.89 3.71
N ALA A 78 -3.86 13.05 3.36
CA ALA A 78 -3.34 12.00 4.22
C ALA A 78 -1.81 11.96 4.11
N GLU A 79 -1.15 11.83 5.26
CA GLU A 79 0.28 11.56 5.35
C GLU A 79 0.48 10.12 5.83
N VAL A 80 1.33 9.38 5.11
CA VAL A 80 1.73 8.02 5.45
C VAL A 80 3.19 8.04 5.87
N THR A 81 3.48 7.34 6.96
CA THR A 81 4.84 7.11 7.46
C THR A 81 5.06 5.60 7.62
N VAL A 82 6.23 5.13 7.21
CA VAL A 82 6.70 3.76 7.47
C VAL A 82 7.17 3.66 8.92
N THR A 83 6.68 2.66 9.64
CA THR A 83 6.99 2.48 11.07
C THR A 83 8.05 1.42 11.32
N ASP A 84 8.24 0.49 10.39
CA ASP A 84 9.22 -0.57 10.51
C ASP A 84 10.61 -0.11 10.03
N SER A 85 11.63 -0.29 10.88
CA SER A 85 13.00 0.16 10.59
C SER A 85 13.69 -0.64 9.49
N ASP A 86 13.36 -1.93 9.35
CA ASP A 86 13.94 -2.79 8.32
C ASP A 86 13.37 -2.43 6.96
N LEU A 87 12.08 -2.07 6.91
CA LEU A 87 11.47 -1.53 5.69
C LEU A 87 12.08 -0.18 5.33
N VAL A 88 12.22 0.75 6.28
CA VAL A 88 12.88 2.06 6.05
C VAL A 88 14.28 1.90 5.46
N ALA A 89 15.07 0.94 5.97
CA ALA A 89 16.42 0.68 5.46
C ALA A 89 16.45 0.20 3.99
N LYS A 90 15.36 -0.38 3.49
CA LYS A 90 15.23 -0.86 2.10
C LYS A 90 14.63 0.18 1.15
N LEU A 91 13.97 1.22 1.65
CA LEU A 91 13.35 2.24 0.80
C LEU A 91 14.33 2.92 -0.18
N PRO A 92 15.61 3.18 0.17
CA PRO A 92 16.57 3.75 -0.77
C PRO A 92 16.87 2.88 -2.01
N ASP A 93 16.55 1.58 -1.96
CA ASP A 93 16.76 0.66 -3.09
C ASP A 93 15.65 0.79 -4.15
N PHE A 94 14.52 1.43 -3.80
CA PHE A 94 13.35 1.64 -4.64
C PHE A 94 13.23 3.10 -5.08
N SER A 95 12.58 3.34 -6.22
CA SER A 95 12.30 4.72 -6.67
C SER A 95 11.26 5.41 -5.78
N SER A 96 10.27 4.64 -5.33
CA SER A 96 9.22 5.02 -4.39
C SER A 96 8.45 3.77 -3.98
N VAL A 97 7.64 3.87 -2.92
CA VAL A 97 6.65 2.84 -2.59
C VAL A 97 5.25 3.42 -2.74
N ASP A 98 4.44 2.82 -3.60
CA ASP A 98 3.04 3.21 -3.76
C ASP A 98 2.20 2.54 -2.67
N VAL A 99 1.53 3.35 -1.85
CA VAL A 99 0.68 2.90 -0.75
C VAL A 99 -0.77 3.25 -1.05
N THR A 100 -1.63 2.25 -1.09
CA THR A 100 -3.05 2.43 -1.40
C THR A 100 -3.86 2.62 -0.13
N LEU A 101 -4.71 3.65 -0.13
CA LEU A 101 -5.59 3.97 0.98
C LEU A 101 -7.04 3.55 0.70
N LYS A 102 -7.75 3.19 1.76
CA LYS A 102 -9.22 3.17 1.83
C LYS A 102 -9.73 4.20 2.80
N MET A 103 -10.95 4.64 2.57
CA MET A 103 -11.71 5.51 3.46
C MET A 103 -12.95 4.78 3.96
N THR A 104 -13.25 4.92 5.23
CA THR A 104 -14.43 4.33 5.86
C THR A 104 -15.25 5.42 6.53
N TYR A 105 -16.57 5.33 6.42
CA TYR A 105 -17.51 6.24 7.06
C TYR A 105 -18.35 5.50 8.11
N SER A 106 -18.65 6.18 9.21
CA SER A 106 -19.40 5.61 10.33
C SER A 106 -20.21 6.67 11.08
N ASP A 107 -21.24 6.21 11.79
CA ASP A 107 -22.04 7.06 12.70
C ASP A 107 -21.29 7.41 13.99
N SER A 108 -20.23 6.68 14.31
CA SER A 108 -19.41 6.91 15.50
C SER A 108 -17.92 6.88 15.14
N GLY A 109 -17.13 7.69 15.85
CA GLY A 109 -15.66 7.67 15.73
C GLY A 109 -15.00 6.47 16.41
N LEU A 110 -15.77 5.46 16.83
CA LEU A 110 -15.27 4.29 17.56
C LEU A 110 -14.81 3.22 16.57
N SER A 111 -13.50 2.93 16.57
CA SER A 111 -12.84 2.02 15.61
C SER A 111 -13.31 0.56 15.67
N PHE A 112 -13.97 0.13 16.74
CA PHE A 112 -14.50 -1.22 16.88
C PHE A 112 -15.90 -1.40 16.29
N MET A 113 -16.59 -0.30 15.96
CA MET A 113 -17.87 -0.40 15.26
C MET A 113 -17.63 -0.63 13.76
N PRO A 114 -18.40 -1.51 13.12
CA PRO A 114 -18.29 -1.71 11.69
C PRO A 114 -18.63 -0.39 10.97
N PRO A 115 -17.88 -0.04 9.91
CA PRO A 115 -18.21 1.13 9.11
C PRO A 115 -19.53 0.90 8.38
N LYS A 116 -20.28 1.99 8.16
CA LYS A 116 -21.48 1.98 7.33
C LYS A 116 -21.14 1.88 5.85
N HIS A 117 -20.07 2.56 5.45
CA HIS A 117 -19.63 2.61 4.07
C HIS A 117 -18.12 2.56 3.98
N THR A 118 -17.61 1.92 2.93
CA THR A 118 -16.17 1.81 2.66
C THR A 118 -15.92 2.14 1.21
N GLU A 119 -15.10 3.16 1.00
CA GLU A 119 -14.53 3.51 -0.29
C GLU A 119 -13.12 2.92 -0.38
N ASN A 120 -12.91 2.01 -1.32
CA ASN A 120 -11.60 1.40 -1.55
C ASN A 120 -10.83 2.20 -2.60
N ASN A 121 -9.50 2.16 -2.52
CA ASN A 121 -8.60 2.79 -3.50
C ASN A 121 -8.85 4.29 -3.67
N VAL A 122 -9.09 5.01 -2.58
CA VAL A 122 -9.39 6.46 -2.61
C VAL A 122 -8.17 7.30 -2.97
N ALA A 123 -6.97 6.79 -2.72
CA ALA A 123 -5.72 7.47 -3.03
C ALA A 123 -4.56 6.48 -3.11
N ILE A 124 -3.52 6.88 -3.86
CA ILE A 124 -2.20 6.26 -3.84
C ILE A 124 -1.23 7.31 -3.29
N VAL A 125 -0.58 6.99 -2.18
CA VAL A 125 0.46 7.81 -1.56
C VAL A 125 1.81 7.29 -2.04
N LYS A 126 2.65 8.18 -2.57
CA LYS A 126 4.04 7.85 -2.90
C LYS A 126 4.90 8.10 -1.68
N VAL A 127 5.42 7.02 -1.12
CA VAL A 127 6.38 7.07 -0.02
C VAL A 127 7.79 7.14 -0.59
N ASP A 128 8.57 8.10 -0.12
CA ASP A 128 9.95 8.34 -0.51
C ASP A 128 10.95 7.50 0.30
N SER A 129 12.25 7.70 0.04
CA SER A 129 13.34 7.02 0.74
C SER A 129 13.41 7.32 2.23
N ASP A 130 12.82 8.43 2.69
CA ASP A 130 12.76 8.80 4.10
C ASP A 130 11.58 8.14 4.83
N GLY A 131 10.81 7.32 4.12
CA GLY A 131 9.67 6.60 4.69
C GLY A 131 8.45 7.48 4.89
N LYS A 132 8.32 8.58 4.15
CA LYS A 132 7.18 9.49 4.24
C LYS A 132 6.55 9.75 2.90
N GLY A 133 5.25 10.04 2.91
CA GLY A 133 4.53 10.41 1.71
C GLY A 133 3.23 11.12 2.05
N THR A 134 2.79 12.01 1.17
CA THR A 134 1.53 12.74 1.32
C THR A 134 0.70 12.61 0.05
N ALA A 135 -0.61 12.45 0.19
CA ALA A 135 -1.55 12.54 -0.92
C ALA A 135 -2.68 13.51 -0.60
N VAL A 136 -3.14 14.21 -1.62
CA VAL A 136 -4.35 15.02 -1.62
C VAL A 136 -5.30 14.43 -2.66
N PHE A 137 -6.54 14.16 -2.26
CA PHE A 137 -7.50 13.47 -3.10
C PHE A 137 -8.93 13.91 -2.79
N GLN A 138 -9.86 13.60 -3.69
CA GLN A 138 -11.28 13.79 -3.47
C GLN A 138 -11.96 12.44 -3.32
N ALA A 139 -12.89 12.34 -2.37
CA ALA A 139 -13.72 11.17 -2.16
C ALA A 139 -15.20 11.56 -2.21
N PRO A 140 -16.07 10.67 -2.70
CA PRO A 140 -17.51 10.89 -2.61
C PRO A 140 -17.96 10.91 -1.15
N TYR A 141 -19.07 11.58 -0.88
CA TYR A 141 -19.70 11.64 0.43
C TYR A 141 -21.23 11.64 0.31
N ASP A 142 -21.88 10.92 1.22
CA ASP A 142 -23.32 10.95 1.42
C ASP A 142 -23.60 10.99 2.94
N SER A 143 -24.51 11.88 3.38
CA SER A 143 -24.85 12.03 4.80
C SER A 143 -25.38 10.75 5.46
N SER A 144 -25.92 9.80 4.68
CA SER A 144 -26.38 8.50 5.20
C SER A 144 -25.23 7.59 5.65
N TRP A 145 -24.00 7.85 5.20
CA TRP A 145 -22.80 7.08 5.53
C TRP A 145 -22.24 7.42 6.92
N GLY A 146 -22.68 8.53 7.50
CA GLY A 146 -22.30 9.00 8.83
C GLY A 146 -21.37 10.21 8.81
N ASP A 147 -21.16 10.80 9.98
CA ASP A 147 -20.39 12.04 10.15
C ASP A 147 -18.91 11.80 10.46
N TYR A 148 -18.54 10.56 10.82
CA TYR A 148 -17.16 10.20 11.13
C TYR A 148 -16.50 9.49 9.96
N TYR A 149 -15.21 9.75 9.77
CA TYR A 149 -14.40 9.07 8.78
C TYR A 149 -13.09 8.54 9.39
N SER A 150 -12.56 7.49 8.75
CA SER A 150 -11.21 7.02 9.01
C SER A 150 -10.53 6.62 7.71
N PHE A 151 -9.21 6.58 7.74
CA PHE A 151 -8.37 6.05 6.69
C PHE A 151 -7.65 4.81 7.19
N ALA A 152 -7.37 3.90 6.27
CA ALA A 152 -6.51 2.77 6.50
C ALA A 152 -5.72 2.46 5.23
N VAL A 153 -4.53 1.89 5.42
CA VAL A 153 -3.74 1.35 4.32
C VAL A 153 -4.28 -0.03 3.96
N THR A 154 -4.45 -0.30 2.66
CA THR A 154 -4.95 -1.61 2.18
C THR A 154 -3.87 -2.46 1.54
N SER A 155 -2.93 -1.82 0.85
CA SER A 155 -1.88 -2.49 0.10
C SER A 155 -0.74 -1.50 -0.14
N PHE A 156 0.43 -2.05 -0.46
CA PHE A 156 1.57 -1.26 -0.91
C PHE A 156 2.31 -2.02 -2.01
N PHE A 157 3.08 -1.30 -2.83
CA PHE A 157 3.92 -1.87 -3.86
C PHE A 157 5.20 -1.03 -4.07
N PRO A 158 6.40 -1.59 -3.89
CA PRO A 158 7.65 -0.90 -4.21
C PRO A 158 7.88 -0.78 -5.73
N ASN A 159 8.32 0.39 -6.18
CA ASN A 159 8.61 0.70 -7.57
C ASN A 159 10.11 0.64 -7.88
N GLU A 160 10.44 0.27 -9.12
CA GLU A 160 11.82 0.10 -9.60
C GLU A 160 12.49 1.38 -10.10
#